data_AF-A0A2P5P7Y0-F1
#
_entry.id   AF-A0A2P5P7Y0-F1
#
_cell.length_a   1.000
_cell.length_b   1.000
_cell.length_c   1.000
_cell.angle_alpha   90.00
_cell.angle_beta   90.00
_cell.angle_gamma   90.00
#
_symmetry.space_group_name_H-M   'P 1'
#
loop_
_entity.id
_entity.type
_entity.pdbx_description
1 polymer ?
#
loop_
_entity_poly.entity_id
_entity_poly.type
_entity_poly.pdbx_seq_one_letter_code
_entity_poly.pdbx_strand_id
1 'polypeptide(L)' 'MIKADLDRLEAILKGTDDSLTKGDMVHKAESDGAPIRLLGFLSSLPEGRYTASDLSFMATFPSRFVFGGL' A
#
# COMPACT_ATOMS: atom_id res chain seq x y z
N MET A 1 -5.28 -5.71 13.80
CA MET A 1 -5.44 -6.71 12.72
C MET A 1 -4.92 -6.18 11.37
N ILE A 2 -3.82 -5.41 11.36
CA ILE A 2 -3.22 -4.79 10.14
C ILE A 2 -1.86 -5.43 9.82
N LYS A 3 -1.19 -6.06 10.81
CA LYS A 3 0.18 -6.55 10.70
C LYS A 3 0.37 -7.61 9.60
N ALA A 4 -0.53 -8.59 9.51
CA ALA A 4 -0.42 -9.66 8.51
C ALA A 4 -0.60 -9.16 7.07
N ASP A 5 -1.47 -8.18 6.86
CA ASP A 5 -1.65 -7.53 5.55
C ASP A 5 -0.45 -6.66 5.20
N LEU A 6 0.18 -6.05 6.21
CA LEU A 6 1.40 -5.26 6.06
C LEU A 6 2.63 -6.11 5.72
N ASP A 7 2.81 -7.23 6.40
CA ASP A 7 3.92 -8.16 6.15
C ASP A 7 3.83 -8.72 4.70
N ARG A 8 2.60 -8.94 4.20
CA ARG A 8 2.35 -9.30 2.79
C ARG A 8 2.70 -8.16 1.83
N LEU A 9 2.32 -6.93 2.17
CA LEU A 9 2.64 -5.76 1.36
C LEU A 9 4.16 -5.53 1.29
N GLU A 10 4.85 -5.63 2.42
CA GLU A 10 6.32 -5.58 2.46
C GLU A 10 6.92 -6.70 1.62
N ALA A 11 6.39 -7.93 1.67
CA ALA A 11 6.86 -9.03 0.83
C ALA A 11 6.68 -8.76 -0.68
N ILE A 12 5.54 -8.18 -1.08
CA ILE A 12 5.26 -7.76 -2.47
C ILE A 12 6.28 -6.71 -2.94
N LEU A 13 6.71 -5.84 -2.02
CA LEU A 13 7.59 -4.71 -2.30
C LEU A 13 9.07 -5.01 -2.11
N LYS A 14 9.43 -6.03 -1.33
CA LYS A 14 10.82 -6.42 -0.98
C LYS A 14 11.71 -6.75 -2.18
N GLY A 15 11.12 -7.00 -3.35
CA GLY A 15 11.85 -7.18 -4.62
C GLY A 15 12.08 -5.89 -5.42
N THR A 16 11.67 -4.74 -4.89
CA THR A 16 11.65 -3.45 -5.58
C THR A 16 12.28 -2.41 -4.67
N ASP A 17 13.58 -2.15 -4.86
CA ASP A 17 14.27 -1.01 -4.24
C ASP A 17 13.72 0.34 -4.76
N ASP A 18 13.00 0.31 -5.89
CA ASP A 18 12.38 1.47 -6.50
C ASP A 18 10.97 1.74 -5.99
N SER A 19 10.66 3.02 -5.78
CA SER A 19 9.31 3.50 -5.53
C SER A 19 8.37 3.07 -6.66
N LEU A 20 7.30 2.34 -6.34
CA LEU A 20 6.30 1.88 -7.31
C LEU A 20 5.16 2.89 -7.44
N THR A 21 4.57 3.01 -8.62
CA THR A 21 3.36 3.80 -8.76
C THR A 21 2.19 3.11 -8.06
N LYS A 22 1.18 3.89 -7.63
CA LYS A 22 -0.06 3.33 -7.08
C LYS A 22 -0.65 2.25 -7.99
N GLY A 23 -0.69 2.50 -9.30
CA GLY A 23 -1.20 1.56 -10.29
C GLY A 23 -0.43 0.24 -10.29
N ASP A 24 0.90 0.30 -10.32
CA ASP A 24 1.74 -0.91 -10.29
C ASP A 24 1.54 -1.72 -9.00
N MET A 25 1.38 -1.03 -7.87
CA MET A 25 1.15 -1.67 -6.58
C MET A 25 -0.21 -2.33 -6.48
N VAL A 26 -1.27 -1.67 -6.95
CA VAL A 26 -2.62 -2.25 -7.00
C VAL A 26 -2.58 -3.48 -7.90
N HIS A 27 -2.00 -3.37 -9.10
CA HIS A 27 -1.93 -4.48 -10.04
C HIS A 27 -1.13 -5.68 -9.49
N LYS A 28 0.00 -5.40 -8.83
CA LYS A 28 0.83 -6.44 -8.21
C LYS A 28 0.13 -7.10 -7.03
N ALA A 29 -0.55 -6.32 -6.18
CA ALA A 29 -1.35 -6.84 -5.08
C ALA A 29 -2.54 -7.67 -5.58
N GLU A 30 -3.20 -7.27 -6.67
CA GLU A 30 -4.25 -8.05 -7.32
C GLU A 30 -3.70 -9.38 -7.85
N SER A 31 -2.56 -9.34 -8.55
CA SER A 31 -1.90 -10.53 -9.09
C SER A 31 -1.47 -11.51 -8.00
N ASP A 32 -1.04 -11.03 -6.83
CA ASP A 32 -0.65 -11.87 -5.68
C ASP A 32 -1.85 -12.36 -4.85
N GLY A 33 -3.09 -12.03 -5.23
CA GLY A 33 -4.28 -12.41 -4.48
C GLY A 33 -4.36 -11.72 -3.12
N ALA A 34 -3.97 -10.44 -3.06
CA ALA A 34 -4.11 -9.63 -1.87
C ALA A 34 -5.58 -9.51 -1.45
N PRO A 35 -5.87 -9.47 -0.14
CA PRO A 35 -7.24 -9.30 0.33
C PRO A 35 -7.83 -7.96 -0.11
N ILE A 36 -9.14 -7.93 -0.34
CA ILE A 36 -9.91 -6.77 -0.81
C ILE A 36 -9.66 -5.52 0.05
N ARG A 37 -9.44 -5.69 1.37
CA ARG A 37 -9.12 -4.56 2.27
C ARG A 37 -7.79 -3.88 1.93
N LEU A 38 -6.78 -4.67 1.55
CA LEU A 38 -5.48 -4.14 1.13
C LEU A 38 -5.60 -3.43 -0.22
N LEU A 39 -6.33 -4.03 -1.16
CA LEU A 39 -6.63 -3.40 -2.45
C LEU A 39 -7.38 -2.07 -2.29
N GLY A 40 -8.36 -2.03 -1.37
CA GLY A 40 -9.09 -0.82 -1.04
C GLY A 40 -8.20 0.26 -0.41
N PHE A 41 -7.30 -0.13 0.48
CA PHE A 41 -6.30 0.78 1.05
C PHE A 41 -5.39 1.35 -0.05
N LEU A 42 -4.78 0.51 -0.89
CA LEU A 42 -3.91 0.95 -1.97
C LEU A 42 -4.64 1.85 -2.97
N SER A 43 -5.90 1.53 -3.30
CA SER A 43 -6.73 2.34 -4.20
C SER A 43 -7.10 3.70 -3.61
N SER A 44 -7.19 3.81 -2.28
CA SER A 44 -7.48 5.06 -1.57
C SER A 44 -6.28 6.01 -1.48
N LEU A 45 -5.07 5.53 -1.81
CA LEU A 45 -3.89 6.38 -1.81
C LEU A 45 -3.98 7.43 -2.93
N PRO A 46 -3.41 8.62 -2.70
CA PRO A 46 -3.20 9.60 -3.76
C PRO A 46 -2.43 9.01 -4.95
N GLU A 47 -2.52 9.66 -6.10
CA GLU A 47 -1.59 9.34 -7.19
C GLU A 47 -0.16 9.72 -6.77
N GLY A 48 0.78 8.80 -6.96
CA GLY A 48 2.14 8.99 -6.50
C GLY A 48 2.98 7.73 -6.65
N ARG A 49 4.23 7.84 -6.22
CA ARG A 49 5.14 6.72 -6.06
C ARG A 49 5.35 6.44 -4.59
N TYR A 50 5.32 5.17 -4.21
CA TYR A 50 5.41 4.74 -2.82
C TYR A 50 6.47 3.65 -2.68
N THR A 51 7.22 3.73 -1.60
CA THR A 51 8.12 2.68 -1.14
C THR A 51 7.41 1.78 -0.12
N ALA A 52 8.01 0.64 0.20
CA ALA A 52 7.54 -0.22 1.31
C ALA A 52 7.45 0.57 2.63
N SER A 53 8.43 1.43 2.90
CA SER A 53 8.46 2.28 4.09
C SER A 53 7.29 3.27 4.13
N ASP A 54 6.95 3.89 3.00
CA ASP A 54 5.81 4.82 2.92
C ASP A 54 4.51 4.11 3.27
N LEU A 55 4.36 2.87 2.79
CA LEU A 55 3.13 2.11 2.99
C LEU A 55 3.02 1.55 4.41
N SER A 56 4.14 1.11 4.99
CA SER A 56 4.20 0.74 6.41
C SER A 56 3.86 1.93 7.30
N PHE A 57 4.32 3.14 6.95
CA PHE A 57 3.93 4.36 7.64
C PHE A 57 2.44 4.68 7.46
N MET A 58 1.92 4.64 6.23
CA MET A 58 0.54 4.97 5.90
C MET A 58 -0.47 4.01 6.51
N ALA A 59 -0.17 2.71 6.54
CA ALA A 59 -1.02 1.71 7.15
C ALA A 59 -0.99 1.75 8.68
N THR A 60 0.09 2.26 9.27
CA THR A 60 0.17 2.54 10.71
C THR A 60 -0.66 3.78 11.07
N PHE A 61 -0.73 4.76 10.18
CA PHE A 61 -1.43 6.03 10.39
C PHE A 61 -2.48 6.35 9.29
N PRO A 62 -3.48 5.47 9.06
CA PRO A 62 -4.39 5.60 7.92
C PRO A 62 -5.23 6.89 7.98
N SER A 63 -5.54 7.38 9.18
CA SER A 63 -6.29 8.63 9.38
C SER A 63 -5.58 9.87 8.83
N ARG A 64 -4.25 9.85 8.66
CA ARG A 64 -3.48 10.97 8.09
C ARG A 64 -3.59 11.08 6.57
N PHE A 65 -4.14 10.06 5.93
CA PHE A 65 -4.19 9.93 4.47
C PHE A 65 -5.62 9.76 3.94
N VAL A 66 -6.53 9.16 4.72
CA VAL A 66 -7.94 8.97 4.36
C VAL A 66 -8.75 10.27 4.43
N PHE A 67 -8.28 11.26 5.19
CA PHE A 67 -8.89 12.59 5.25
C PHE A 67 -7.96 13.61 4.60
N GLY A 68 -8.16 13.87 3.31
CA GLY A 68 -7.71 15.10 2.65
C GLY A 68 -8.43 16.32 3.24
N GLY A 69 -8.17 16.61 4.52
CA GLY A 69 -8.68 17.77 5.23
C GLY A 69 -7.67 18.91 5.19
N LEU A 70 -7.72 19.64 4.07
CA LEU A 70 -7.07 20.92 3.71
C LEU A 70 -5.64 20.86 3.18
#